data_AF-A0A969L583-F1
#
_entry.id   AF-A0A969L583-F1
#
_cell.length_a   1.000
_cell.length_b   1.000
_cell.length_c   1.000
_cell.angle_alpha   90.00
_cell.angle_beta   90.00
_cell.angle_gamma   90.00
#
_symmetry.space_group_name_H-M   'P 1'
#
loop_
_entity.id
_entity.type
_entity.pdbx_description
1 polymer ?
#
loop_
_entity_poly.entity_id
_entity_poly.type
_entity_poly.pdbx_seq_one_letter_code
_entity_poly.pdbx_strand_id
1 'polypeptide(L)'
;MRLNSFVITKDTLQQYNQLKGKYMQAYFQDNQIRKLDVRGNAQNIYYVLEADSVLMGLNRAECSDMDIYFKEQNNLNRVVYLNKVDAVFVPPHEIVEPQTRLKNFKWRSDERPQKEDMLRGRYPLANIEP
;
A
#
# COMPACT_ATOMS: atom_id res chain seq x y z
N MET A 1 -3.98 -12.24 18.05
CA MET A 1 -4.60 -11.31 17.08
C MET A 1 -3.93 -11.53 15.73
N ARG A 2 -4.62 -12.03 14.70
CA ARG A 2 -4.06 -12.17 13.34
C ARG A 2 -4.25 -10.83 12.62
N LEU A 3 -3.28 -9.94 12.75
CA LEU A 3 -3.30 -8.68 12.01
C LEU A 3 -2.71 -8.97 10.61
N ASN A 4 -3.45 -8.62 9.57
CA ASN A 4 -3.03 -8.62 8.17
C ASN A 4 -3.45 -7.27 7.59
N SER A 5 -2.57 -6.30 7.74
CA SER A 5 -2.81 -4.94 7.25
C SER A 5 -2.53 -4.87 5.76
N PHE A 6 -3.38 -4.15 5.04
CA PHE A 6 -3.28 -3.98 3.61
C PHE A 6 -3.67 -2.54 3.24
N VAL A 7 -2.84 -1.89 2.44
CA VAL A 7 -3.11 -0.58 1.83
C VAL A 7 -3.11 -0.75 0.32
N ILE A 8 -4.13 -0.22 -0.34
CA ILE A 8 -4.25 -0.21 -1.79
C ILE A 8 -4.52 1.23 -2.22
N THR A 9 -3.79 1.69 -3.24
CA THR A 9 -4.05 2.96 -3.91
C THR A 9 -4.15 2.74 -5.41
N LYS A 10 -4.87 3.63 -6.09
CA LYS A 10 -4.90 3.68 -7.55
C LYS A 10 -3.99 4.80 -8.04
N ASP A 11 -3.20 4.53 -9.07
CA ASP A 11 -2.44 5.56 -9.77
C ASP A 11 -3.25 6.21 -10.90
N THR A 12 -2.60 7.14 -11.61
CA THR A 12 -3.16 7.88 -12.75
C THR A 12 -3.55 6.97 -13.92
N LEU A 13 -2.85 5.84 -14.10
CA LEU A 13 -3.13 4.82 -15.11
C LEU A 13 -4.11 3.74 -14.62
N GLN A 14 -4.83 3.99 -13.52
CA GLN A 14 -5.81 3.09 -12.91
C GLN A 14 -5.23 1.74 -12.45
N GLN A 15 -3.91 1.66 -12.25
CA GLN A 15 -3.25 0.49 -11.71
C GLN A 15 -3.29 0.49 -10.18
N TYR A 16 -3.17 -0.69 -9.57
CA TYR A 16 -3.25 -0.87 -8.12
C TYR A 16 -1.87 -0.99 -7.49
N ASN A 17 -1.45 0.08 -6.81
CA ASN A 17 -0.31 0.04 -5.91
C ASN A 17 -0.74 -0.58 -4.58
N GLN A 18 0.09 -1.46 -4.03
CA GLN A 18 -0.26 -2.35 -2.94
C GLN A 18 0.87 -2.38 -1.91
N LEU A 19 0.48 -2.37 -0.64
CA LEU A 19 1.38 -2.54 0.48
C LEU A 19 0.70 -3.45 1.50
N LYS A 20 1.44 -4.43 2.01
CA LYS A 20 0.94 -5.45 2.92
C LYS A 20 1.97 -5.74 4.02
N GLY A 21 1.48 -6.08 5.20
CA GLY A 21 2.29 -6.57 6.31
C GLY A 21 1.41 -7.18 7.40
N LYS A 22 2.01 -7.82 8.39
CA LYS A 22 1.26 -8.27 9.58
C LYS A 22 0.74 -7.07 10.38
N TYR A 23 1.56 -6.05 10.54
CA TYR A 23 1.19 -4.85 11.30
C TYR A 23 1.57 -3.59 10.54
N MET A 24 0.71 -2.57 10.62
CA MET A 24 1.00 -1.24 10.08
C MET A 24 0.67 -0.16 11.11
N GLN A 25 1.59 0.78 11.29
CA GLN A 25 1.39 1.97 12.11
C GLN A 25 1.70 3.22 11.31
N ALA A 26 0.70 4.07 11.12
CA ALA A 26 0.87 5.39 10.53
C ALA A 26 1.11 6.44 11.64
N TYR A 27 2.03 7.36 11.38
CA TYR A 27 2.35 8.50 12.23
C TYR A 27 1.96 9.78 11.50
N PHE A 28 1.19 10.62 12.18
CA PHE A 28 0.65 11.85 11.64
C PHE A 28 1.26 13.07 12.36
N GLN A 29 1.49 14.13 11.59
CA GLN A 29 1.85 15.45 12.09
C GLN A 29 1.14 16.48 11.22
N ASP A 30 0.49 17.47 11.84
CA ASP A 30 -0.26 18.52 11.14
C ASP A 30 -1.31 17.97 10.15
N ASN A 31 -2.03 16.92 10.58
CA ASN A 31 -3.00 16.16 9.78
C ASN A 31 -2.43 15.49 8.51
N GLN A 32 -1.11 15.36 8.41
CA GLN A 32 -0.42 14.70 7.30
C GLN A 32 0.36 13.48 7.79
N ILE A 33 0.43 12.43 6.99
CA ILE A 33 1.25 11.26 7.28
C ILE A 33 2.71 11.67 7.12
N ARG A 34 3.54 11.32 8.10
CA ARG A 34 5.00 11.53 8.06
C ARG A 34 5.77 10.22 7.95
N LYS A 35 5.25 9.18 8.59
CA LYS A 35 5.87 7.85 8.62
C LYS A 35 4.82 6.77 8.61
N LEU A 36 5.11 5.66 7.92
CA LEU A 36 4.37 4.42 7.99
C LEU A 36 5.36 3.29 8.28
N ASP A 37 5.15 2.60 9.40
CA ASP A 37 5.89 1.41 9.78
C ASP A 37 5.09 0.19 9.35
N VAL A 38 5.71 -0.70 8.58
CA VAL A 38 5.14 -1.98 8.14
C VAL A 38 6.00 -3.09 8.72
N ARG A 39 5.37 -3.97 9.51
CA ARG A 39 6.10 -5.00 10.25
C ARG A 39 5.60 -6.40 9.93
N GLY A 40 6.54 -7.33 9.85
CA GLY A 40 6.32 -8.75 9.66
C GLY A 40 5.84 -9.10 8.27
N ASN A 41 6.75 -9.66 7.46
CA ASN A 41 6.52 -10.02 6.06
C ASN A 41 5.91 -8.85 5.27
N ALA A 42 6.66 -7.74 5.24
CA ALA A 42 6.29 -6.55 4.50
C ALA A 42 6.44 -6.83 3.00
N GLN A 43 5.38 -6.59 2.23
CA GLN A 43 5.35 -6.79 0.78
C GLN A 43 4.79 -5.55 0.12
N ASN A 44 5.38 -5.12 -1.00
CA ASN A 44 4.83 -4.07 -1.83
C ASN A 44 4.85 -4.44 -3.32
N ILE A 45 3.91 -3.83 -4.05
CA ILE A 45 3.88 -3.78 -5.50
C ILE A 45 3.52 -2.34 -5.87
N TYR A 46 4.32 -1.70 -6.71
CA TYR A 46 3.98 -0.39 -7.24
C TYR A 46 4.44 -0.21 -8.69
N TYR A 47 3.62 0.48 -9.47
CA TYR A 47 3.92 0.83 -10.84
C TYR A 47 4.82 2.06 -10.86
N VAL A 48 5.91 1.99 -11.61
CA VAL A 48 6.83 3.10 -11.80
C VAL A 48 6.37 3.87 -13.03
N LEU A 49 6.01 5.14 -12.84
CA LEU A 49 5.54 6.01 -13.90
C LEU A 49 6.54 7.13 -14.15
N GLU A 50 6.74 7.47 -15.42
CA GLU A 50 7.42 8.71 -15.85
C GLU A 50 6.35 9.75 -16.23
N ALA A 51 6.54 10.97 -15.74
CA ALA A 51 5.59 12.09 -15.93
C ALA A 51 4.12 11.73 -15.63
N ASP A 52 3.91 10.85 -14.64
CA ASP A 52 2.60 10.33 -14.21
C ASP A 52 1.74 9.70 -15.32
N SER A 53 2.32 9.41 -16.49
CA SER A 53 1.55 9.01 -17.69
C SER A 53 2.19 7.88 -18.47
N VAL A 54 3.48 7.63 -18.30
CA VAL A 54 4.22 6.61 -19.04
C VAL A 54 4.61 5.49 -18.09
N LEU A 55 4.14 4.27 -18.36
CA LEU A 55 4.49 3.10 -17.55
C LEU A 55 5.92 2.65 -17.84
N MET A 56 6.79 2.78 -16.84
CA MET A 56 8.20 2.35 -16.91
C MET A 56 8.39 0.92 -16.45
N GLY A 57 7.53 0.41 -15.57
CA GLY A 57 7.57 -0.98 -15.12
C GLY A 57 6.84 -1.20 -13.80
N LEU A 58 6.98 -2.39 -13.23
CA LEU A 58 6.41 -2.79 -11.95
C LEU A 58 7.55 -3.12 -10.98
N ASN A 59 7.61 -2.41 -9.85
CA ASN A 59 8.45 -2.82 -8.74
C ASN A 59 7.67 -3.72 -7.80
N ARG A 60 8.27 -4.84 -7.41
CA ARG A 60 7.79 -5.73 -6.35
C ARG A 60 8.90 -5.92 -5.34
N ALA A 61 8.59 -5.80 -4.05
CA ALA A 61 9.55 -6.10 -3.00
C ALA A 61 8.90 -6.86 -1.84
N GLU A 62 9.67 -7.75 -1.23
CA GLU A 62 9.34 -8.49 -0.02
C GLU A 62 10.51 -8.39 0.96
N CYS A 63 10.21 -8.08 2.21
CA CYS A 63 11.20 -7.95 3.27
C CYS A 63 10.60 -8.27 4.64
N SER A 64 11.44 -8.32 5.66
CA SER A 64 10.94 -8.57 7.02
C SER A 64 10.07 -7.40 7.48
N ASP A 65 10.60 -6.19 7.38
CA ASP A 65 9.96 -4.95 7.80
C ASP A 65 10.26 -3.80 6.81
N MET A 66 9.42 -2.77 6.78
CA MET A 66 9.57 -1.61 5.89
C MET A 66 9.19 -0.32 6.61
N ASP A 67 9.98 0.74 6.44
CA ASP A 67 9.63 2.09 6.86
C ASP A 67 9.39 2.95 5.62
N ILE A 68 8.29 3.68 5.60
CA ILE A 68 7.97 4.62 4.52
C ILE A 68 7.87 6.01 5.14
N TYR A 69 8.62 6.95 4.57
CA TYR A 69 8.66 8.34 4.99
C TYR A 69 8.02 9.22 3.94
N PHE A 70 7.28 10.23 4.39
CA PHE A 70 6.56 11.18 3.53
C PHE A 70 7.03 12.62 3.82
N LYS A 71 7.04 13.45 2.77
CA LYS A 71 7.20 14.91 2.85
C LYS A 71 5.84 15.57 3.06
N GLU A 72 5.81 16.90 2.96
CA GLU A 72 4.56 17.67 2.89
C GLU A 72 3.62 17.13 1.80
N GLN A 73 2.32 17.35 2.01
CA GLN A 73 1.22 16.92 1.16
C GLN A 73 1.18 15.40 0.94
N ASN A 74 1.65 14.61 1.92
CA ASN A 74 1.74 13.15 1.86
C ASN A 74 2.55 12.63 0.65
N ASN A 75 3.49 13.44 0.14
CA ASN A 75 4.35 13.02 -0.97
C ASN A 75 5.39 12.00 -0.48
N LEU A 76 5.57 10.90 -1.20
CA LEU A 76 6.56 9.89 -0.85
C LEU A 76 7.97 10.50 -0.83
N ASN A 77 8.69 10.35 0.29
CA ASN A 77 10.08 10.80 0.43
C ASN A 77 11.06 9.66 0.19
N ARG A 78 10.91 8.59 0.96
CA ARG A 78 11.84 7.47 0.99
C ARG A 78 11.16 6.22 1.51
N VAL A 79 11.52 5.08 0.92
CA VAL A 79 11.20 3.74 1.44
C VAL A 79 12.49 3.10 1.94
N VAL A 80 12.44 2.49 3.12
CA VAL A 80 13.55 1.76 3.73
C VAL A 80 13.09 0.32 3.93
N TYR A 81 13.72 -0.60 3.21
CA TYR A 81 13.51 -2.03 3.36
C TYR A 81 14.48 -2.59 4.41
N LEU A 82 13.96 -3.33 5.38
CA LEU A 82 14.73 -3.85 6.51
C LEU A 82 14.74 -5.37 6.50
N ASN A 83 15.94 -5.95 6.51
CA ASN A 83 16.24 -7.39 6.62
C ASN A 83 15.60 -8.27 5.52
N LYS A 84 16.44 -9.04 4.81
CA LYS A 84 16.02 -10.01 3.76
C LYS A 84 15.17 -9.38 2.67
N VAL A 85 15.73 -8.41 1.96
CA VAL A 85 15.04 -7.71 0.87
C VAL A 85 15.18 -8.55 -0.39
N ASP A 86 14.04 -9.00 -0.92
CA ASP A 86 13.92 -9.53 -2.27
C ASP A 86 13.12 -8.51 -3.09
N ALA A 87 13.75 -7.90 -4.10
CA ALA A 87 13.14 -6.87 -4.92
C ALA A 87 13.37 -7.16 -6.40
N VAL A 88 12.29 -7.05 -7.18
CA VAL A 88 12.28 -7.32 -8.62
C VAL A 88 11.62 -6.15 -9.33
N PHE A 89 12.28 -5.67 -10.39
CA PHE A 89 11.70 -4.75 -11.35
C PHE A 89 11.30 -5.51 -12.61
N VAL A 90 10.02 -5.43 -12.98
CA VAL A 90 9.47 -6.10 -14.16
C VAL A 90 9.25 -5.04 -15.24
N PRO A 91 9.88 -5.19 -16.41
CA PRO A 91 9.70 -4.23 -17.51
C PRO A 91 8.27 -4.31 -18.07
N PRO A 92 7.74 -3.25 -18.70
CA PRO A 92 6.32 -3.14 -19.03
C PRO A 92 5.75 -4.29 -19.87
N HIS A 93 6.56 -4.81 -20.80
CA HIS A 93 6.16 -5.89 -21.72
C HIS A 93 6.13 -7.28 -21.06
N GLU A 94 6.68 -7.43 -19.86
CA GLU A 94 6.67 -8.69 -19.09
C GLU A 94 5.61 -8.68 -17.98
N ILE A 95 4.89 -7.56 -17.80
CA ILE A 95 3.83 -7.43 -16.77
C ILE A 95 2.60 -8.25 -17.18
N VAL A 96 2.53 -9.46 -16.65
CA VAL A 96 1.41 -10.41 -16.73
C VAL A 96 0.89 -10.80 -15.35
N GLU A 97 -0.38 -11.19 -15.25
CA GLU A 97 -0.88 -11.83 -14.03
C GLU A 97 -0.17 -13.18 -13.79
N PRO A 98 0.02 -13.64 -12.54
CA PRO A 98 -0.51 -13.09 -11.28
C PRO A 98 0.40 -12.07 -10.57
N GLN A 99 1.49 -11.62 -11.21
CA GLN A 99 2.52 -10.82 -10.52
C GLN A 99 2.07 -9.42 -10.13
N THR A 100 0.92 -8.98 -10.65
CA THR A 100 0.39 -7.62 -10.43
C THR A 100 -0.36 -7.49 -9.12
N ARG A 101 -0.61 -8.59 -8.39
CA ARG A 101 -1.40 -8.61 -7.16
C ARG A 101 -0.70 -9.37 -6.03
N LEU A 102 -0.73 -8.80 -4.84
CA LEU A 102 -0.36 -9.52 -3.62
C LEU A 102 -1.48 -10.47 -3.21
N LYS A 103 -1.12 -11.57 -2.54
CA LYS A 103 -2.09 -12.53 -1.99
C LYS A 103 -3.11 -11.84 -1.10
N ASN A 104 -4.40 -12.16 -1.31
CA ASN A 104 -5.58 -11.59 -0.65
C ASN A 104 -5.89 -10.14 -1.04
N PHE A 105 -5.40 -9.67 -2.19
CA PHE A 105 -5.85 -8.40 -2.76
C PHE A 105 -7.37 -8.35 -2.88
N LYS A 106 -7.98 -7.30 -2.32
CA LYS A 106 -9.41 -6.97 -2.49
C LYS A 106 -9.55 -5.47 -2.48
N TRP A 107 -10.00 -4.90 -3.60
CA TRP A 107 -10.31 -3.46 -3.67
C TRP A 107 -11.66 -3.20 -2.98
N ARG A 108 -11.64 -2.38 -1.92
CA ARG A 108 -12.79 -2.10 -1.04
C ARG A 108 -13.13 -0.60 -1.05
N SER A 109 -13.18 0.03 -2.23
CA SER A 109 -13.49 1.47 -2.33
C SER A 109 -14.82 1.83 -1.67
N ASP A 110 -15.79 0.96 -1.80
CA ASP A 110 -17.18 1.21 -1.43
C ASP A 110 -17.37 1.19 0.09
N GLU A 111 -16.37 0.70 0.82
CA GLU A 111 -16.33 0.62 2.28
C GLU A 111 -15.55 1.79 2.91
N ARG A 112 -15.08 2.75 2.09
CA ARG A 112 -14.35 3.92 2.58
C ARG A 112 -15.30 4.78 3.44
N PRO A 113 -14.98 5.01 4.73
CA PRO A 113 -15.83 5.80 5.61
C PRO A 113 -16.08 7.20 5.06
N GLN A 114 -17.32 7.63 5.10
CA GLN A 114 -17.70 9.01 4.82
C GLN A 114 -17.57 9.87 6.08
N LYS A 115 -17.58 11.19 5.91
CA LYS A 115 -17.47 12.13 7.04
C LYS A 115 -18.59 11.90 8.06
N GLU A 116 -19.78 11.59 7.59
CA GLU A 116 -20.96 11.30 8.41
C GLU A 116 -20.76 10.05 9.27
N ASP A 117 -20.09 9.02 8.76
CA ASP A 117 -19.80 7.78 9.50
C ASP A 117 -18.84 8.04 10.67
N MET A 118 -17.84 8.90 10.44
CA MET A 118 -16.85 9.28 11.45
C MET A 118 -17.49 10.07 12.61
N LEU A 119 -18.54 10.86 12.32
CA LEU A 119 -19.26 11.65 13.33
C LEU A 119 -20.27 10.83 14.14
N ARG A 120 -20.76 9.71 13.59
CA ARG A 120 -21.80 8.88 14.23
C ARG A 120 -21.25 7.81 15.18
N GLY A 121 -19.93 7.64 15.27
CA GLY A 121 -19.28 6.66 16.14
C GLY A 121 -19.66 5.20 15.86
N ARG A 122 -20.35 4.93 14.74
CA ARG A 122 -20.77 3.60 14.32
C ARG A 122 -20.04 3.27 13.02
N TYR A 123 -18.94 2.54 13.12
CA TYR A 123 -18.38 1.87 11.96
C TYR A 123 -19.33 0.73 11.58
N PRO A 124 -19.75 0.61 10.31
CA PRO A 124 -20.28 -0.65 9.84
C PRO A 124 -19.12 -1.65 9.93
N LEU A 125 -19.23 -2.61 10.83
CA LEU A 125 -18.39 -3.80 10.79
C LEU A 125 -18.69 -4.45 9.45
N ALA A 126 -17.85 -4.19 8.45
CA ALA A 126 -17.91 -4.91 7.20
C ALA A 126 -17.92 -6.40 7.56
N ASN A 127 -18.94 -7.13 7.11
CA ASN A 127 -19.11 -8.55 7.38
C ASN A 127 -17.82 -9.29 7.03
N ILE A 128 -16.97 -9.53 8.03
CA ILE A 128 -15.85 -10.44 7.94
C ILE A 128 -16.51 -11.81 8.18
N GLU A 129 -17.00 -12.43 7.11
CA GLU A 129 -17.34 -13.83 7.18
C GLU A 129 -16.07 -14.64 7.55
N PRO A 130 -16.20 -15.64 8.44
CA PRO A 130 -15.09 -16.37 9.05
C PRO A 130 -14.23 -17.16 8.05
#